data_AF-A0A0C9Z5X1-F1
#
_entry.id   AF-A0A0C9Z5X1-F1
#
_cell.length_a   1.000
_cell.length_b   1.000
_cell.length_c   1.000
_cell.angle_alpha   90.00
_cell.angle_beta   90.00
_cell.angle_gamma   90.00
#
_symmetry.space_group_name_H-M   'P 1'
#
loop_
_entity.id
_entity.type
_entity.pdbx_description
1 polymer ?
#
loop_
_entity_poly.entity_id
_entity_poly.type
_entity_poly.pdbx_seq_one_letter_code
_entity_poly.pdbx_strand_id
1 'polypeptide(L)'
;MGIGYLGRFLRRPRSRAPTGITAVAQDPTTHPGNGGARIAASVDTTGKTANITETGGDDKGGHNECCISTSALSRVFRGVVVATKAPDEVAAPIHAWISSYESKGASEHDATATSLRPEEWCKAAASSLLHEDSKQLVRAAIGVAFLREKARRSQHATPADLAMVWDLVRGAIIHPMTTGPRFTASRSSQGFLAVPLCSLLKDGNIDELYRFHIWLPDGQRGNLDFAVHSHQAYAQSWILTGVGKDYQYMFEPVTSMADATHAMYALSWADGKNTSTTYKTHQTSSTVVNTGKLGRTTCTAGPTVHTRDMSYYIRSAAFHSTEVAPDTLHATLFVFDSHRGFVKDAPVLGPKDTESSTQLRDPAGVTPAAVANMVETMRQWEVLMEQGQRHSQRAEWEHAQQAFNKALNLCESVPDFPNAARYKQQVLDQLEIVQSKL
;
A
#
# COMPACT_ATOMS: atom_id res chain seq x y z
N MET A 1 -9.82 9.94 -55.84
CA MET A 1 -9.02 8.95 -56.60
C MET A 1 -7.73 8.69 -55.83
N GLY A 2 -7.43 7.44 -55.52
CA GLY A 2 -6.11 7.05 -54.99
C GLY A 2 -6.13 6.21 -53.71
N ILE A 3 -6.27 4.88 -53.87
CA ILE A 3 -5.46 3.80 -53.25
C ILE A 3 -5.33 3.85 -51.70
N GLY A 4 -5.85 2.94 -50.87
CA GLY A 4 -6.07 1.50 -51.02
C GLY A 4 -4.89 0.71 -50.44
N TYR A 5 -4.89 0.38 -49.13
CA TYR A 5 -4.01 -0.67 -48.59
C TYR A 5 -4.70 -1.52 -47.51
N LEU A 6 -4.83 -2.80 -47.84
CA LEU A 6 -5.30 -3.92 -47.03
C LEU A 6 -4.26 -4.29 -45.95
N GLY A 7 -4.69 -4.35 -44.68
CA GLY A 7 -3.95 -4.99 -43.59
C GLY A 7 -4.45 -6.43 -43.38
N ARG A 8 -3.60 -7.41 -43.67
CA ARG A 8 -3.86 -8.85 -43.53
C ARG A 8 -3.96 -9.29 -42.07
N PHE A 9 -4.99 -10.07 -41.77
CA PHE A 9 -5.11 -10.90 -40.57
C PHE A 9 -4.09 -12.04 -40.58
N LEU A 10 -3.27 -12.16 -39.54
CA LEU A 10 -2.47 -13.36 -39.27
C LEU A 10 -3.06 -14.11 -38.07
N ARG A 11 -3.55 -15.32 -38.36
CA ARG A 11 -4.03 -16.32 -37.40
C ARG A 11 -2.88 -16.81 -36.52
N ARG A 12 -3.10 -16.87 -35.20
CA ARG A 12 -2.23 -17.58 -34.24
C ARG A 12 -2.47 -19.11 -34.31
N PRO A 13 -1.42 -19.94 -34.22
CA PRO A 13 -1.58 -21.38 -34.05
C PRO A 13 -1.86 -21.77 -32.59
N ARG A 14 -2.76 -22.73 -32.41
CA ARG A 14 -3.08 -23.43 -31.16
C ARG A 14 -1.92 -24.35 -30.76
N SER A 15 -1.40 -24.22 -29.54
CA SER A 15 -0.50 -25.21 -28.94
C SER A 15 -1.25 -26.18 -28.04
N ARG A 16 -0.95 -27.47 -28.25
CA ARG A 16 -1.48 -28.66 -27.59
C ARG A 16 -1.11 -28.74 -26.10
N ALA A 17 -2.00 -29.36 -25.34
CA ALA A 17 -1.75 -29.92 -24.01
C ALA A 17 -1.00 -31.27 -24.08
N PRO A 18 -0.36 -31.70 -22.99
CA PRO A 18 -0.12 -33.12 -22.72
C PRO A 18 -0.86 -33.62 -21.46
N THR A 19 -1.68 -34.65 -21.67
CA THR A 19 -1.93 -35.80 -20.77
C THR A 19 -0.60 -36.55 -20.54
N GLY A 20 -0.28 -37.29 -19.47
CA GLY A 20 -0.93 -37.73 -18.23
C GLY A 20 -0.06 -38.86 -17.61
N ILE A 21 -0.09 -38.97 -16.27
CA ILE A 21 -0.03 -40.18 -15.40
C ILE A 21 1.18 -41.15 -15.53
N THR A 22 1.94 -41.35 -14.43
CA THR A 22 2.02 -42.63 -13.64
C THR A 22 2.63 -42.41 -12.25
N ALA A 23 2.05 -43.07 -11.24
CA ALA A 23 2.55 -43.21 -9.87
C ALA A 23 3.26 -44.56 -9.69
N VAL A 24 4.28 -44.66 -8.84
CA VAL A 24 4.68 -45.87 -8.10
C VAL A 24 5.29 -45.49 -6.75
N ALA A 25 5.00 -46.32 -5.75
CA ALA A 25 5.11 -46.14 -4.31
C ALA A 25 6.45 -46.57 -3.67
N GLN A 26 6.49 -46.31 -2.35
CA GLN A 26 7.08 -47.10 -1.26
C GLN A 26 8.45 -46.73 -0.66
N ASP A 27 8.34 -46.36 0.62
CA ASP A 27 9.29 -46.31 1.76
C ASP A 27 9.90 -47.72 2.03
N PRO A 28 11.09 -47.84 2.67
CA PRO A 28 11.12 -47.86 4.14
C PRO A 28 12.36 -47.23 4.81
N THR A 29 12.10 -46.52 5.90
CA THR A 29 12.77 -46.52 7.22
C THR A 29 14.19 -47.10 7.35
N THR A 30 15.10 -46.32 7.95
CA THR A 30 15.89 -46.71 9.14
C THR A 30 16.69 -45.55 9.74
N HIS A 31 16.45 -45.27 11.01
CA HIS A 31 17.32 -44.57 11.96
C HIS A 31 18.42 -45.52 12.46
N PRO A 32 19.60 -45.04 12.90
CA PRO A 32 19.76 -44.65 14.31
C PRO A 32 20.78 -43.52 14.62
N GLY A 33 20.63 -42.91 15.80
CA GLY A 33 21.76 -42.79 16.74
C GLY A 33 22.54 -41.47 16.86
N ASN A 34 21.97 -40.52 17.60
CA ASN A 34 22.50 -39.87 18.81
C ASN A 34 23.94 -39.29 18.89
N GLY A 35 24.02 -38.04 19.39
CA GLY A 35 25.20 -37.35 19.90
C GLY A 35 25.23 -35.88 19.42
N GLY A 36 25.01 -34.82 20.19
CA GLY A 36 25.27 -34.61 21.60
C GLY A 36 26.28 -33.45 21.73
N ALA A 37 25.84 -32.20 21.60
CA ALA A 37 26.61 -31.02 22.04
C ALA A 37 25.68 -29.81 22.23
N ARG A 38 25.38 -29.52 23.50
CA ARG A 38 24.76 -28.27 23.95
C ARG A 38 25.84 -27.19 23.98
N ILE A 39 25.66 -26.11 23.21
CA ILE A 39 26.32 -24.83 23.48
C ILE A 39 25.21 -23.81 23.72
N ALA A 40 25.11 -23.38 24.97
CA ALA A 40 24.27 -22.28 25.39
C ALA A 40 24.95 -20.96 24.97
N ALA A 41 24.31 -20.19 24.12
CA ALA A 41 24.58 -18.78 23.93
C ALA A 41 23.27 -18.04 24.16
N SER A 42 23.17 -17.45 25.35
CA SER A 42 22.11 -16.53 25.76
C SER A 42 22.28 -15.23 24.98
N VAL A 43 21.34 -14.93 24.09
CA VAL A 43 21.19 -13.60 23.50
C VAL A 43 19.74 -13.18 23.73
N ASP A 44 19.59 -12.19 24.61
CA ASP A 44 18.32 -11.53 24.88
C ASP A 44 17.79 -10.85 23.61
N THR A 45 16.71 -11.40 23.06
CA THR A 45 15.88 -10.75 22.04
C THR A 45 14.43 -10.74 22.50
N THR A 46 14.10 -9.87 23.46
CA THR A 46 12.72 -9.50 23.75
C THR A 46 12.26 -8.35 22.84
N GLY A 47 12.16 -8.65 21.54
CA GLY A 47 11.42 -7.82 20.59
C GLY A 47 9.94 -8.18 20.63
N LYS A 48 9.26 -7.79 21.70
CA LYS A 48 7.82 -8.04 21.88
C LYS A 48 7.04 -7.17 20.89
N THR A 49 6.57 -7.75 19.79
CA THR A 49 5.53 -7.17 18.94
C THR A 49 4.24 -7.10 19.76
N ALA A 50 3.88 -5.90 20.19
CA ALA A 50 2.61 -5.65 20.85
C ALA A 50 1.48 -5.74 19.81
N ASN A 51 0.87 -6.92 19.70
CA ASN A 51 -0.49 -7.03 19.18
C ASN A 51 -1.42 -6.49 20.28
N ILE A 52 -1.75 -5.21 20.20
CA ILE A 52 -2.77 -4.61 21.07
C ILE A 52 -4.11 -4.85 20.39
N THR A 53 -4.77 -5.94 20.75
CA THR A 53 -6.21 -6.08 20.60
C THR A 53 -6.85 -5.27 21.73
N GLU A 54 -7.59 -4.22 21.40
CA GLU A 54 -8.38 -3.44 22.37
C GLU A 54 -9.41 -4.36 23.03
N THR A 55 -9.18 -4.73 24.29
CA THR A 55 -10.25 -5.13 25.20
C THR A 55 -10.82 -3.86 25.82
N GLY A 56 -12.11 -3.63 25.57
CA GLY A 56 -12.84 -2.45 26.03
C GLY A 56 -12.66 -2.20 27.53
N GLY A 57 -12.06 -1.05 27.85
CA GLY A 57 -12.10 -0.41 29.14
C GLY A 57 -12.45 1.06 28.91
N ASP A 58 -13.46 1.54 29.62
CA ASP A 58 -13.90 2.93 29.64
C ASP A 58 -12.72 3.86 29.96
N ASP A 59 -12.11 4.44 28.92
CA ASP A 59 -11.09 5.46 29.10
C ASP A 59 -11.67 6.81 28.68
N LYS A 60 -11.95 7.65 29.68
CA LYS A 60 -12.17 9.09 29.52
C LYS A 60 -10.82 9.78 29.20
N GLY A 61 -10.09 9.26 28.22
CA GLY A 61 -8.87 9.84 27.69
C GLY A 61 -9.25 10.88 26.64
N GLY A 62 -8.93 12.15 26.92
CA GLY A 62 -9.17 13.24 25.98
C GLY A 62 -8.66 12.87 24.59
N HIS A 63 -9.56 12.86 23.60
CA HIS A 63 -9.19 12.69 22.20
C HIS A 63 -8.05 13.66 21.90
N ASN A 64 -6.84 13.11 21.71
CA ASN A 64 -5.67 13.93 21.50
C ASN A 64 -5.76 14.51 20.08
N GLU A 65 -6.33 15.72 20.03
CA GLU A 65 -6.51 16.63 18.92
C GLU A 65 -5.32 16.72 17.94
N CYS A 66 -5.15 15.83 16.97
CA CYS A 66 -4.02 15.94 16.04
C CYS A 66 -4.20 17.12 15.06
N CYS A 67 -3.55 18.24 15.36
CA CYS A 67 -3.56 19.44 14.54
C CYS A 67 -2.39 19.48 13.55
N ILE A 68 -2.61 20.09 12.38
CA ILE A 68 -1.62 20.28 11.31
C ILE A 68 -1.13 21.73 11.35
N SER A 69 0.18 21.94 11.52
CA SER A 69 0.77 23.27 11.41
C SER A 69 0.82 23.75 9.96
N THR A 70 0.82 25.06 9.76
CA THR A 70 0.96 25.66 8.43
C THR A 70 2.24 25.19 7.73
N SER A 71 3.35 25.04 8.46
CA SER A 71 4.62 24.53 7.92
C SER A 71 4.55 23.06 7.51
N ALA A 72 3.83 22.22 8.25
CA ALA A 72 3.61 20.82 7.90
C ALA A 72 2.76 20.70 6.62
N LEU A 73 1.69 21.49 6.52
CA LEU A 73 0.85 21.54 5.32
C LEU A 73 1.63 22.07 4.10
N SER A 74 2.38 23.16 4.26
CA SER A 74 3.24 23.73 3.21
C SER A 74 4.26 22.70 2.68
N ARG A 75 4.93 22.00 3.60
CA ARG A 75 5.90 20.95 3.26
C ARG A 75 5.25 19.81 2.48
N VAL A 76 4.14 19.26 2.99
CA VAL A 76 3.44 18.15 2.33
C VAL A 76 2.90 18.58 0.97
N PHE A 77 2.35 19.79 0.87
CA PHE A 77 1.81 20.29 -0.39
C PHE A 77 2.88 20.38 -1.50
N ARG A 78 4.12 20.79 -1.17
CA ARG A 78 5.24 20.73 -2.14
C ARG A 78 5.44 19.32 -2.69
N GLY A 79 5.37 18.31 -1.82
CA GLY A 79 5.50 16.92 -2.24
C GLY A 79 4.28 16.42 -3.03
N VAL A 80 3.07 16.91 -2.74
CA VAL A 80 1.86 16.63 -3.53
C VAL A 80 2.01 17.18 -4.95
N VAL A 81 2.47 18.43 -5.11
CA VAL A 81 2.74 19.05 -6.41
C VAL A 81 3.69 18.19 -7.25
N VAL A 82 4.77 17.68 -6.65
CA VAL A 82 5.70 16.75 -7.31
C VAL A 82 5.02 15.45 -7.69
N ALA A 83 4.24 14.85 -6.78
CA ALA A 83 3.58 13.56 -6.99
C ALA A 83 2.52 13.59 -8.11
N THR A 84 1.81 14.71 -8.25
CA THR A 84 0.72 14.87 -9.24
C THR A 84 1.15 15.61 -10.50
N LYS A 85 2.40 16.08 -10.56
CA LYS A 85 2.90 17.02 -11.58
C LYS A 85 1.95 18.20 -11.76
N ALA A 86 1.49 18.78 -10.65
CA ALA A 86 0.55 19.88 -10.71
C ALA A 86 1.19 21.08 -11.45
N PRO A 87 0.50 21.67 -12.44
CA PRO A 87 0.94 22.89 -13.10
C PRO A 87 0.84 24.08 -12.13
N ASP A 88 1.67 25.10 -12.39
CA ASP A 88 1.74 26.28 -11.53
C ASP A 88 0.41 27.04 -11.43
N GLU A 89 -0.42 27.00 -12.47
CA GLU A 89 -1.76 27.61 -12.47
C GLU A 89 -2.68 27.05 -11.38
N VAL A 90 -2.52 25.77 -11.02
CA VAL A 90 -3.27 25.13 -9.92
C VAL A 90 -2.52 25.24 -8.59
N ALA A 91 -1.19 25.14 -8.62
CA ALA A 91 -0.36 25.07 -7.42
C ALA A 91 -0.07 26.43 -6.77
N ALA A 92 0.18 27.48 -7.56
CA ALA A 92 0.54 28.81 -7.04
C ALA A 92 -0.55 29.44 -6.17
N PRO A 93 -1.86 29.36 -6.50
CA PRO A 93 -2.92 29.85 -5.63
C PRO A 93 -2.93 29.16 -4.26
N ILE A 94 -2.65 27.86 -4.21
CA ILE A 94 -2.58 27.10 -2.95
C ILE A 94 -1.36 27.53 -2.14
N HIS A 95 -0.19 27.69 -2.77
CA HIS A 95 1.00 28.19 -2.09
C HIS A 95 0.79 29.59 -1.49
N ALA A 96 0.18 30.51 -2.24
CA ALA A 96 -0.16 31.84 -1.74
C ALA A 96 -1.15 31.77 -0.57
N TRP A 97 -2.16 30.89 -0.68
CA TRP A 97 -3.14 30.66 0.38
C TRP A 97 -2.47 30.13 1.66
N ILE A 98 -1.65 29.06 1.59
CA ILE A 98 -0.93 28.52 2.76
C ILE A 98 -0.04 29.61 3.38
N SER A 99 0.73 30.34 2.56
CA SER A 99 1.62 31.41 3.04
C SER A 99 0.88 32.54 3.77
N SER A 100 -0.38 32.81 3.41
CA SER A 100 -1.20 33.82 4.10
C SER A 100 -1.54 33.46 5.56
N TYR A 101 -1.41 32.19 5.94
CA TYR A 101 -1.56 31.72 7.33
C TYR A 101 -0.25 31.77 8.11
N GLU A 102 0.90 31.88 7.44
CA GLU A 102 2.21 32.09 8.07
C GLU A 102 2.36 33.56 8.53
N SER A 103 1.88 34.52 7.73
CA SER A 103 1.98 35.95 8.03
C SER A 103 1.00 36.45 9.10
N LYS A 104 -0.14 35.77 9.30
CA LYS A 104 -1.14 36.14 10.32
C LYS A 104 -0.72 35.83 11.76
N GLY A 105 0.28 34.97 11.97
CA GLY A 105 0.82 34.61 13.29
C GLY A 105 1.91 35.55 13.80
N ALA A 106 2.26 36.61 13.06
CA ALA A 106 3.36 37.52 13.37
C ALA A 106 2.91 38.83 14.08
N SER A 107 1.84 38.78 14.86
CA SER A 107 1.56 39.82 15.85
C SER A 107 2.50 39.62 17.04
N GLU A 108 3.25 40.66 17.41
CA GLU A 108 4.48 40.66 18.26
C GLU A 108 4.40 39.99 19.66
N HIS A 109 3.26 39.40 20.05
CA HIS A 109 3.10 38.78 21.36
C HIS A 109 2.72 37.29 21.39
N ASP A 110 2.51 36.62 20.25
CA ASP A 110 2.27 35.17 20.28
C ASP A 110 2.62 34.49 18.94
N ALA A 111 3.92 34.28 18.70
CA ALA A 111 4.45 33.66 17.48
C ALA A 111 4.25 32.13 17.45
N THR A 112 3.03 31.65 17.74
CA THR A 112 2.67 30.25 17.51
C THR A 112 2.22 30.09 16.06
N ALA A 113 2.93 29.24 15.32
CA ALA A 113 2.55 28.91 13.94
C ALA A 113 1.10 28.40 13.92
N THR A 114 0.25 28.98 13.05
CA THR A 114 -1.16 28.58 12.96
C THR A 114 -1.26 27.06 12.77
N SER A 115 -1.90 26.41 13.73
CA SER A 115 -2.16 24.97 13.74
C SER A 115 -3.66 24.76 13.81
N LEU A 116 -4.21 24.05 12.84
CA LEU A 116 -5.64 23.80 12.71
C LEU A 116 -5.91 22.31 12.56
N ARG A 117 -7.12 21.90 12.91
CA ARG A 117 -7.64 20.55 12.67
C ARG A 117 -7.84 20.33 11.17
N PRO A 118 -7.85 19.07 10.67
CA PRO A 118 -8.09 18.78 9.26
C PRO A 118 -9.38 19.42 8.71
N GLU A 119 -10.46 19.41 9.49
CA GLU A 119 -11.77 19.95 9.10
C GLU A 119 -11.74 21.48 8.96
N GLU A 120 -11.01 22.14 9.86
CA GLU A 120 -10.80 23.59 9.84
C GLU A 120 -9.96 24.01 8.63
N TRP A 121 -8.89 23.26 8.32
CA TRP A 121 -8.13 23.45 7.09
C TRP A 121 -8.99 23.25 5.84
N CYS A 122 -9.84 22.22 5.82
CA CYS A 122 -10.75 21.96 4.70
C CYS A 122 -11.76 23.11 4.53
N LYS A 123 -12.33 23.62 5.62
CA LYS A 123 -13.26 24.76 5.62
C LYS A 123 -12.58 26.04 5.16
N ALA A 124 -11.36 26.30 5.62
CA ALA A 124 -10.54 27.43 5.20
C ALA A 124 -10.19 27.37 3.71
N ALA A 125 -9.83 26.19 3.20
CA ALA A 125 -9.56 25.98 1.79
C ALA A 125 -10.82 26.20 0.93
N ALA A 126 -11.95 25.62 1.33
CA ALA A 126 -13.21 25.71 0.60
C ALA A 126 -13.74 27.16 0.46
N SER A 127 -13.47 28.00 1.46
CA SER A 127 -13.87 29.42 1.46
C SER A 127 -12.88 30.35 0.74
N SER A 128 -11.61 29.96 0.61
CA SER A 128 -10.56 30.85 0.09
C SER A 128 -10.09 30.51 -1.32
N LEU A 129 -10.08 29.22 -1.69
CA LEU A 129 -9.63 28.79 -3.02
C LEU A 129 -10.81 28.83 -3.99
N LEU A 130 -10.61 29.47 -5.13
CA LEU A 130 -11.66 29.64 -6.14
C LEU A 130 -11.87 28.36 -6.97
N HIS A 131 -10.77 27.75 -7.43
CA HIS A 131 -10.81 26.61 -8.35
C HIS A 131 -11.01 25.28 -7.62
N GLU A 132 -11.88 24.43 -8.15
CA GLU A 132 -12.17 23.13 -7.54
C GLU A 132 -10.95 22.20 -7.55
N ASP A 133 -10.19 22.19 -8.64
CA ASP A 133 -8.95 21.39 -8.73
C ASP A 133 -7.96 21.77 -7.61
N SER A 134 -7.88 23.06 -7.27
CA SER A 134 -7.03 23.51 -6.17
C SER A 134 -7.56 23.04 -4.81
N LYS A 135 -8.87 23.08 -4.59
CA LYS A 135 -9.51 22.56 -3.36
C LYS A 135 -9.28 21.05 -3.22
N GLN A 136 -9.37 20.30 -4.29
CA GLN A 136 -9.17 18.85 -4.26
C GLN A 136 -7.70 18.50 -4.00
N LEU A 137 -6.75 19.20 -4.62
CA LEU A 137 -5.33 18.96 -4.39
C LEU A 137 -4.91 19.29 -2.94
N VAL A 138 -5.46 20.37 -2.36
CA VAL A 138 -5.17 20.70 -0.96
C VAL A 138 -5.84 19.73 0.02
N ARG A 139 -7.00 19.16 -0.30
CA ARG A 139 -7.61 18.08 0.51
C ARG A 139 -6.69 16.86 0.60
N ALA A 140 -6.10 16.43 -0.52
CA ALA A 140 -5.08 15.37 -0.50
C ALA A 140 -3.88 15.75 0.39
N ALA A 141 -3.39 16.99 0.30
CA ALA A 141 -2.31 17.49 1.13
C ALA A 141 -2.66 17.49 2.63
N ILE A 142 -3.89 17.89 3.00
CA ILE A 142 -4.39 17.87 4.37
C ILE A 142 -4.43 16.42 4.90
N GLY A 143 -4.98 15.47 4.13
CA GLY A 143 -5.04 14.06 4.52
C GLY A 143 -3.64 13.44 4.74
N VAL A 144 -2.70 13.72 3.84
CA VAL A 144 -1.30 13.27 3.98
C VAL A 144 -0.61 13.94 5.18
N ALA A 145 -0.80 15.25 5.37
CA ALA A 145 -0.23 15.98 6.48
C ALA A 145 -0.75 15.50 7.83
N PHE A 146 -2.04 15.15 7.91
CA PHE A 146 -2.62 14.56 9.12
C PHE A 146 -1.97 13.22 9.50
N LEU A 147 -1.88 12.28 8.54
CA LEU A 147 -1.19 11.00 8.79
C LEU A 147 0.27 11.19 9.15
N ARG A 148 0.94 12.15 8.50
CA ARG A 148 2.32 12.52 8.82
C ARG A 148 2.46 12.98 10.25
N GLU A 149 1.62 13.91 10.71
CA GLU A 149 1.68 14.43 12.08
C GLU A 149 1.38 13.34 13.11
N LYS A 150 0.39 12.46 12.86
CA LYS A 150 0.15 11.30 13.73
C LYS A 150 1.36 10.38 13.81
N ALA A 151 1.95 10.02 12.67
CA ALA A 151 3.13 9.16 12.62
C ALA A 151 4.34 9.80 13.35
N ARG A 152 4.54 11.12 13.19
CA ARG A 152 5.63 11.87 13.87
C ARG A 152 5.47 11.92 15.37
N ARG A 153 4.24 11.93 15.86
CA ARG A 153 3.90 11.94 17.29
C ARG A 153 3.77 10.53 17.87
N SER A 154 4.08 9.49 17.09
CA SER A 154 3.88 8.09 17.46
C SER A 154 2.44 7.78 17.89
N GLN A 155 1.47 8.49 17.30
CA GLN A 155 0.04 8.30 17.56
C GLN A 155 -0.54 7.31 16.55
N HIS A 156 -1.39 6.41 17.03
CA HIS A 156 -2.14 5.51 16.18
C HIS A 156 -3.24 6.27 15.42
N ALA A 157 -3.42 5.91 14.15
CA ALA A 157 -4.59 6.32 13.38
C ALA A 157 -5.73 5.34 13.70
N THR A 158 -6.84 5.87 14.20
CA THR A 158 -8.09 5.15 14.46
C THR A 158 -8.82 4.84 13.15
N PRO A 159 -9.84 3.96 13.16
CA PRO A 159 -10.69 3.75 11.99
C PRO A 159 -11.32 5.05 11.45
N ALA A 160 -11.75 5.95 12.34
CA ALA A 160 -12.34 7.24 11.96
C ALA A 160 -11.32 8.17 11.28
N ASP A 161 -10.09 8.20 11.79
CA ASP A 161 -8.99 8.92 11.16
C ASP A 161 -8.72 8.44 9.73
N LEU A 162 -8.66 7.12 9.56
CA LEU A 162 -8.39 6.50 8.26
C LEU A 162 -9.54 6.73 7.28
N ALA A 163 -10.80 6.69 7.75
CA ALA A 163 -11.95 7.04 6.93
C ALA A 163 -11.89 8.50 6.46
N MET A 164 -11.63 9.45 7.37
CA MET A 164 -11.50 10.88 7.04
C MET A 164 -10.36 11.14 6.06
N VAL A 165 -9.17 10.57 6.29
CA VAL A 165 -8.02 10.71 5.36
C VAL A 165 -8.35 10.08 4.02
N TRP A 166 -8.97 8.91 4.00
CA TRP A 166 -9.36 8.24 2.77
C TRP A 166 -10.36 9.07 1.98
N ASP A 167 -11.37 9.68 2.61
CA ASP A 167 -12.34 10.54 1.94
C ASP A 167 -11.68 11.76 1.28
N LEU A 168 -10.70 12.38 1.96
CA LEU A 168 -9.93 13.50 1.42
C LEU A 168 -9.08 13.08 0.20
N VAL A 169 -8.34 11.98 0.33
CA VAL A 169 -7.46 11.46 -0.73
C VAL A 169 -8.27 10.93 -1.91
N ARG A 170 -9.29 10.11 -1.65
CA ARG A 170 -10.20 9.56 -2.66
C ARG A 170 -10.90 10.67 -3.42
N GLY A 171 -11.45 11.66 -2.73
CA GLY A 171 -12.11 12.81 -3.35
C GLY A 171 -11.21 13.50 -4.38
N ALA A 172 -9.94 13.70 -4.02
CA ALA A 172 -8.95 14.26 -4.92
C ALA A 172 -8.60 13.35 -6.11
N ILE A 173 -8.51 12.03 -5.89
CA ILE A 173 -8.17 11.05 -6.94
C ILE A 173 -9.30 10.90 -7.98
N ILE A 174 -10.56 10.90 -7.55
CA ILE A 174 -11.71 10.67 -8.44
C ILE A 174 -12.21 11.96 -9.10
N HIS A 175 -11.82 13.13 -8.59
CA HIS A 175 -12.26 14.40 -9.14
C HIS A 175 -11.76 14.57 -10.59
N PRO A 176 -12.65 14.86 -11.56
CA PRO A 176 -12.27 15.05 -12.96
C PRO A 176 -11.62 16.42 -13.14
N MET A 177 -10.32 16.50 -12.85
CA MET A 177 -9.52 17.72 -12.95
C MET A 177 -9.64 18.33 -14.36
N THR A 178 -10.05 19.59 -14.44
CA THR A 178 -10.37 20.31 -15.69
C THR A 178 -9.15 21.04 -16.24
N THR A 179 -8.25 21.46 -15.36
CA THR A 179 -6.93 22.02 -15.63
C THR A 179 -5.97 21.17 -14.82
N GLY A 180 -4.96 20.53 -15.43
CA GLY A 180 -4.15 19.48 -14.78
C GLY A 180 -3.88 19.75 -13.29
N PRO A 181 -4.04 18.79 -12.38
CA PRO A 181 -3.09 17.69 -12.15
C PRO A 181 -3.74 16.34 -12.43
N ARG A 182 -2.94 15.29 -12.58
CA ARG A 182 -3.48 13.92 -12.60
C ARG A 182 -2.67 13.05 -11.68
N PHE A 183 -3.34 12.43 -10.72
CA PHE A 183 -2.81 11.24 -10.11
C PHE A 183 -2.50 10.23 -11.22
N THR A 184 -1.39 9.53 -11.10
CA THR A 184 -0.99 8.49 -12.05
C THR A 184 -0.77 7.19 -11.30
N ALA A 185 -1.29 6.09 -11.84
CA ALA A 185 -0.99 4.76 -11.35
C ALA A 185 0.24 4.20 -12.10
N SER A 186 1.02 3.39 -11.41
CA SER A 186 2.11 2.62 -12.00
C SER A 186 2.23 1.28 -11.30
N ARG A 187 2.62 0.22 -12.02
CA ARG A 187 2.85 -1.09 -11.39
C ARG A 187 4.21 -1.12 -10.67
N SER A 188 4.27 -1.74 -9.51
CA SER A 188 5.50 -2.00 -8.77
C SER A 188 6.17 -3.32 -9.19
N SER A 189 7.41 -3.54 -8.74
CA SER A 189 8.11 -4.83 -8.86
C SER A 189 7.43 -5.96 -8.11
N GLN A 190 6.70 -5.64 -7.04
CA GLN A 190 5.88 -6.59 -6.29
C GLN A 190 4.51 -6.81 -6.94
N GLY A 191 4.27 -6.21 -8.11
CA GLY A 191 3.05 -6.35 -8.87
C GLY A 191 1.83 -5.82 -8.13
N PHE A 192 1.92 -4.69 -7.45
CA PHE A 192 0.76 -3.87 -7.03
C PHE A 192 0.75 -2.55 -7.80
N LEU A 193 -0.39 -1.87 -7.89
CA LEU A 193 -0.47 -0.51 -8.40
C LEU A 193 -0.12 0.47 -7.29
N ALA A 194 0.71 1.46 -7.61
CA ALA A 194 1.05 2.57 -6.74
C ALA A 194 0.58 3.89 -7.36
N VAL A 195 -0.15 4.67 -6.59
CA VAL A 195 -0.50 6.06 -6.89
C VAL A 195 0.28 6.97 -5.92
N PRO A 196 1.28 7.73 -6.40
CA PRO A 196 1.98 8.70 -5.57
C PRO A 196 1.03 9.78 -5.05
N LEU A 197 1.07 10.05 -3.74
CA LEU A 197 0.27 11.08 -3.08
C LEU A 197 1.12 12.27 -2.68
N CYS A 198 2.35 12.02 -2.20
CA CYS A 198 3.33 13.04 -1.85
C CYS A 198 4.73 12.47 -2.09
N SER A 199 5.62 13.27 -2.68
CA SER A 199 7.01 12.89 -2.93
C SER A 199 7.96 14.00 -2.52
N LEU A 200 8.64 13.81 -1.39
CA LEU A 200 9.69 14.69 -0.88
C LEU A 200 11.03 13.97 -1.01
N LEU A 201 11.98 14.65 -1.67
CA LEU A 201 13.33 14.15 -1.90
C LEU A 201 14.35 15.13 -1.33
N LYS A 202 15.45 14.60 -0.81
CA LYS A 202 16.58 15.38 -0.30
C LYS A 202 17.87 14.80 -0.86
N ASP A 203 18.61 15.63 -1.62
CA ASP A 203 19.88 15.25 -2.23
C ASP A 203 19.80 13.96 -3.09
N GLY A 204 18.69 13.79 -3.81
CA GLY A 204 18.41 12.60 -4.64
C GLY A 204 17.94 11.36 -3.85
N ASN A 205 17.91 11.43 -2.52
CA ASN A 205 17.41 10.36 -1.66
C ASN A 205 15.95 10.60 -1.27
N ILE A 206 15.29 9.53 -0.84
CA ILE A 206 13.96 9.60 -0.26
C ILE A 206 14.05 10.41 1.05
N ASP A 207 13.28 11.50 1.13
CA ASP A 207 13.03 12.19 2.40
C ASP A 207 11.76 11.60 3.03
N GLU A 208 10.61 11.81 2.38
CA GLU A 208 9.32 11.22 2.72
C GLU A 208 8.51 10.93 1.45
N LEU A 209 7.98 9.72 1.29
CA LEU A 209 7.06 9.38 0.19
C LEU A 209 5.76 8.84 0.75
N TYR A 210 4.63 9.41 0.35
CA TYR A 210 3.31 8.84 0.62
C TYR A 210 2.70 8.30 -0.67
N ARG A 211 2.15 7.10 -0.60
CA ARG A 211 1.58 6.39 -1.75
C ARG A 211 0.33 5.65 -1.34
N PHE A 212 -0.55 5.47 -2.30
CA PHE A 212 -1.67 4.55 -2.23
C PHE A 212 -1.29 3.28 -2.99
N HIS A 213 -1.21 2.14 -2.29
CA HIS A 213 -0.84 0.84 -2.86
C HIS A 213 -2.08 -0.05 -3.00
N ILE A 214 -2.23 -0.74 -4.14
CA ILE A 214 -3.39 -1.56 -4.46
C ILE A 214 -2.96 -2.86 -5.14
N TRP A 215 -3.25 -4.00 -4.52
CA TRP A 215 -3.21 -5.31 -5.15
C TRP A 215 -4.60 -5.61 -5.72
N LEU A 216 -4.70 -5.76 -7.04
CA LEU A 216 -5.96 -6.06 -7.73
C LEU A 216 -6.07 -7.54 -8.07
N PRO A 217 -7.25 -8.18 -8.09
CA PRO A 217 -7.39 -9.58 -8.54
C PRO A 217 -7.33 -9.72 -10.07
N ASP A 218 -6.29 -9.15 -10.70
CA ASP A 218 -6.13 -9.02 -12.17
C ASP A 218 -5.10 -9.99 -12.77
N GLY A 219 -4.59 -10.92 -11.96
CA GLY A 219 -3.53 -11.85 -12.35
C GLY A 219 -2.14 -11.21 -12.49
N GLN A 220 -2.01 -9.90 -12.31
CA GLN A 220 -0.72 -9.21 -12.34
C GLN A 220 -0.17 -9.16 -10.91
N ARG A 221 0.64 -10.15 -10.55
CA ARG A 221 1.38 -10.22 -9.28
C ARG A 221 2.88 -10.08 -9.54
N GLY A 222 3.63 -9.70 -8.50
CA GLY A 222 5.08 -9.64 -8.57
C GLY A 222 5.69 -11.01 -8.80
N ASN A 223 6.91 -11.05 -9.34
CA ASN A 223 7.65 -12.30 -9.42
C ASN A 223 7.95 -12.82 -8.01
N LEU A 224 7.45 -14.01 -7.69
CA LEU A 224 7.63 -14.65 -6.39
C LEU A 224 9.11 -14.90 -6.06
N ASP A 225 9.94 -15.11 -7.07
CA ASP A 225 11.38 -15.29 -6.91
C ASP A 225 12.06 -14.06 -6.30
N PHE A 226 11.45 -12.87 -6.43
CA PHE A 226 11.96 -11.59 -5.91
C PHE A 226 11.03 -11.00 -4.84
N ALA A 227 10.21 -11.83 -4.18
CA ALA A 227 9.24 -11.38 -3.20
C ALA A 227 9.88 -10.81 -1.92
N VAL A 228 11.05 -11.34 -1.52
CA VAL A 228 11.75 -10.91 -0.31
C VAL A 228 12.62 -9.70 -0.62
N HIS A 229 12.33 -8.58 0.03
CA HIS A 229 13.04 -7.33 -0.21
C HIS A 229 13.16 -6.50 1.07
N SER A 230 14.02 -5.50 1.03
CA SER A 230 14.15 -4.51 2.08
C SER A 230 13.90 -3.11 1.55
N HIS A 231 13.73 -2.14 2.45
CA HIS A 231 13.46 -0.75 2.10
C HIS A 231 14.62 0.16 2.49
N GLN A 232 14.90 1.18 1.67
CA GLN A 232 15.90 2.19 2.00
C GLN A 232 15.48 2.95 3.25
N ALA A 233 14.24 3.42 3.29
CA ALA A 233 13.68 4.13 4.44
C ALA A 233 12.80 3.22 5.31
N TYR A 234 12.56 3.63 6.55
CA TYR A 234 11.47 3.08 7.35
C TYR A 234 10.15 3.14 6.57
N ALA A 235 9.38 2.06 6.62
CA ALA A 235 8.09 1.98 5.96
C ALA A 235 6.95 1.77 6.96
N GLN A 236 5.80 2.36 6.68
CA GLN A 236 4.57 2.11 7.44
C GLN A 236 3.36 2.08 6.52
N SER A 237 2.47 1.14 6.80
CA SER A 237 1.24 0.90 6.09
C SER A 237 0.03 1.12 7.00
N TRP A 238 -1.03 1.72 6.46
CA TRP A 238 -2.37 1.75 7.04
C TRP A 238 -3.32 1.02 6.10
N ILE A 239 -3.97 -0.03 6.57
CA ILE A 239 -4.79 -0.90 5.72
C ILE A 239 -6.15 -0.24 5.48
N LEU A 240 -6.46 0.03 4.23
CA LEU A 240 -7.76 0.55 3.83
C LEU A 240 -8.78 -0.58 3.67
N THR A 241 -8.40 -1.70 3.07
CA THR A 241 -9.29 -2.84 2.82
C THR A 241 -8.51 -4.09 2.43
N GLY A 242 -9.15 -5.25 2.54
CA GLY A 242 -8.60 -6.55 2.21
C GLY A 242 -7.68 -7.10 3.29
N VAL A 243 -7.06 -8.23 2.96
CA VAL A 243 -6.18 -8.97 3.87
C VAL A 243 -4.81 -9.13 3.22
N GLY A 244 -3.78 -8.66 3.93
CA GLY A 244 -2.38 -8.89 3.59
C GLY A 244 -1.70 -9.71 4.69
N LYS A 245 -0.68 -10.49 4.33
CA LYS A 245 0.17 -11.20 5.28
C LYS A 245 1.61 -10.72 5.12
N ASP A 246 2.25 -10.37 6.22
CA ASP A 246 3.67 -9.98 6.22
C ASP A 246 4.54 -11.07 6.86
N TYR A 247 5.69 -11.31 6.25
CA TYR A 247 6.70 -12.26 6.71
C TYR A 247 8.04 -11.54 6.85
N GLN A 248 8.80 -11.86 7.89
CA GLN A 248 10.13 -11.30 8.12
C GLN A 248 11.20 -12.35 7.90
N TYR A 249 12.32 -11.93 7.32
CA TYR A 249 13.41 -12.84 6.97
C TYR A 249 14.74 -12.33 7.51
N MET A 250 15.66 -13.27 7.69
CA MET A 250 17.07 -13.00 7.91
C MET A 250 17.87 -13.54 6.73
N PHE A 251 18.92 -12.82 6.35
CA PHE A 251 19.87 -13.23 5.32
C PHE A 251 21.23 -13.47 5.96
N GLU A 252 21.73 -14.69 5.87
CA GLU A 252 23.05 -15.10 6.34
C GLU A 252 23.99 -15.28 5.13
N PRO A 253 25.07 -14.49 4.99
CA PRO A 253 26.00 -14.67 3.89
C PRO A 253 26.64 -16.06 3.89
N VAL A 254 26.80 -16.65 2.70
CA VAL A 254 27.52 -17.92 2.51
C VAL A 254 28.51 -17.82 1.35
N THR A 255 29.53 -18.67 1.35
CA THR A 255 30.58 -18.67 0.31
C THR A 255 30.32 -19.66 -0.81
N SER A 256 29.51 -20.69 -0.57
CA SER A 256 29.24 -21.75 -1.55
C SER A 256 27.86 -21.61 -2.21
N MET A 257 27.77 -21.91 -3.50
CA MET A 257 26.50 -21.97 -4.23
C MET A 257 25.58 -23.09 -3.73
N ALA A 258 26.18 -24.15 -3.17
CA ALA A 258 25.44 -25.29 -2.63
C ALA A 258 24.66 -24.91 -1.35
N ASP A 259 25.24 -24.05 -0.51
CA ASP A 259 24.63 -23.61 0.76
C ASP A 259 23.67 -22.42 0.60
N ALA A 260 23.72 -21.75 -0.55
CA ALA A 260 22.93 -20.57 -0.84
C ALA A 260 21.49 -20.93 -1.24
N THR A 261 20.53 -20.24 -0.63
CA THR A 261 19.13 -20.27 -1.07
C THR A 261 18.80 -19.07 -1.96
N HIS A 262 19.48 -17.94 -1.79
CA HIS A 262 19.26 -16.71 -2.54
C HIS A 262 20.59 -15.99 -2.86
N ALA A 263 20.53 -15.03 -3.78
CA ALA A 263 21.53 -13.98 -3.94
C ALA A 263 20.94 -12.59 -3.60
N MET A 264 21.80 -11.65 -3.23
CA MET A 264 21.43 -10.25 -3.10
C MET A 264 21.50 -9.54 -4.45
N TYR A 265 20.49 -8.71 -4.70
CA TYR A 265 20.36 -7.89 -5.88
C TYR A 265 20.36 -6.40 -5.50
N ALA A 266 21.06 -5.60 -6.30
CA ALA A 266 21.01 -4.15 -6.23
C ALA A 266 19.88 -3.62 -7.12
N LEU A 267 19.21 -2.56 -6.66
CA LEU A 267 18.12 -1.91 -7.37
C LEU A 267 18.65 -0.79 -8.28
N SER A 268 18.11 -0.72 -9.50
CA SER A 268 18.28 0.39 -10.42
C SER A 268 16.94 0.78 -11.04
N TRP A 269 16.76 2.06 -11.32
CA TRP A 269 15.52 2.64 -11.82
C TRP A 269 15.74 3.38 -13.13
N ALA A 270 14.81 3.22 -14.08
CA ALA A 270 14.83 3.95 -15.34
C ALA A 270 13.59 4.84 -15.48
N ASP A 271 13.78 6.03 -16.05
CA ASP A 271 12.72 7.01 -16.38
C ASP A 271 12.44 7.12 -17.88
N GLY A 272 12.90 6.14 -18.66
CA GLY A 272 12.84 6.14 -20.12
C GLY A 272 13.96 6.93 -20.79
N LYS A 273 14.79 7.68 -20.04
CA LYS A 273 15.97 8.40 -20.58
C LYS A 273 17.28 7.88 -20.00
N ASN A 274 17.33 7.66 -18.69
CA ASN A 274 18.53 7.26 -17.97
C ASN A 274 18.21 6.20 -16.91
N THR A 275 19.11 5.22 -16.76
CA THR A 275 19.12 4.27 -15.65
C THR A 275 20.00 4.82 -14.53
N SER A 276 19.49 4.84 -13.29
CA SER A 276 20.20 5.38 -12.12
C SER A 276 19.82 4.64 -10.84
N THR A 277 20.69 4.71 -9.84
CA THR A 277 20.43 4.32 -8.45
C THR A 277 19.86 5.47 -7.61
N THR A 278 19.51 6.59 -8.25
CA THR A 278 18.80 7.71 -7.60
C THR A 278 17.31 7.51 -7.76
N TYR A 279 16.55 7.70 -6.68
CA TYR A 279 15.10 7.52 -6.71
C TYR A 279 14.42 8.57 -7.60
N LYS A 280 13.40 8.15 -8.35
CA LYS A 280 12.54 9.02 -9.16
C LYS A 280 11.07 8.73 -8.91
N THR A 281 10.25 9.77 -8.73
CA THR A 281 8.81 9.63 -8.46
C THR A 281 8.06 8.90 -9.57
N HIS A 282 8.40 9.19 -10.83
CA HIS A 282 7.74 8.62 -12.01
C HIS A 282 8.74 7.83 -12.85
N GLN A 283 8.99 6.59 -12.44
CA GLN A 283 9.86 5.66 -13.15
C GLN A 283 9.05 4.72 -14.04
N THR A 284 9.64 4.30 -15.17
CA THR A 284 8.98 3.46 -16.19
C THR A 284 9.31 1.98 -16.03
N SER A 285 10.45 1.66 -15.41
CA SER A 285 10.86 0.30 -15.08
C SER A 285 11.72 0.25 -13.82
N SER A 286 11.93 -0.97 -13.31
CA SER A 286 12.88 -1.23 -12.23
C SER A 286 13.65 -2.50 -12.55
N THR A 287 14.96 -2.45 -12.44
CA THR A 287 15.85 -3.57 -12.73
C THR A 287 16.63 -3.92 -11.47
N VAL A 288 16.51 -5.17 -11.06
CA VAL A 288 17.35 -5.78 -10.03
C VAL A 288 18.53 -6.46 -10.71
N VAL A 289 19.74 -6.21 -10.23
CA VAL A 289 20.99 -6.79 -10.78
C VAL A 289 21.70 -7.57 -9.69
N ASN A 290 22.05 -8.82 -9.97
CA ASN A 290 22.71 -9.71 -9.03
C ASN A 290 24.08 -9.13 -8.65
N THR A 291 24.37 -9.10 -7.35
CA THR A 291 25.63 -8.55 -6.81
C THR A 291 26.72 -9.60 -6.63
N GLY A 292 26.41 -10.87 -6.88
CA GLY A 292 27.28 -12.02 -6.60
C GLY A 292 27.32 -12.41 -5.11
N LYS A 293 26.67 -11.66 -4.21
CA LYS A 293 26.61 -11.98 -2.78
C LYS A 293 25.57 -13.07 -2.54
N LEU A 294 26.04 -14.27 -2.23
CA LEU A 294 25.22 -15.43 -1.91
C LEU A 294 24.85 -15.46 -0.43
N GLY A 295 23.67 -15.99 -0.12
CA GLY A 295 23.26 -16.21 1.27
C GLY A 295 22.15 -17.22 1.44
N ARG A 296 21.98 -17.62 2.69
CA ARG A 296 20.87 -18.41 3.18
C ARG A 296 19.84 -17.49 3.78
N THR A 297 18.66 -17.48 3.18
CA THR A 297 17.49 -16.76 3.68
C THR A 297 16.62 -17.68 4.50
N THR A 298 16.29 -17.26 5.72
CA THR A 298 15.41 -18.00 6.65
C THR A 298 14.26 -17.10 7.08
N CYS A 299 13.03 -17.60 7.03
CA CYS A 299 11.87 -16.92 7.60
C CYS A 299 12.00 -16.91 9.12
N THR A 300 11.94 -15.72 9.73
CA THR A 300 12.14 -15.51 11.16
C THR A 300 10.85 -15.19 11.90
N ALA A 301 9.85 -14.63 11.21
CA ALA A 301 8.53 -14.36 11.77
C ALA A 301 7.46 -14.32 10.67
N GLY A 302 6.21 -14.54 11.07
CA GLY A 302 5.03 -14.47 10.22
C GLY A 302 4.36 -15.84 9.96
N PRO A 303 3.20 -15.85 9.28
CA PRO A 303 2.51 -14.68 8.74
C PRO A 303 1.91 -13.80 9.84
N THR A 304 2.16 -12.50 9.77
CA THR A 304 1.37 -11.51 10.52
C THR A 304 0.24 -11.04 9.61
N VAL A 305 -1.01 -11.26 10.04
CA VAL A 305 -2.19 -10.90 9.24
C VAL A 305 -2.56 -9.45 9.51
N HIS A 306 -2.80 -8.70 8.43
CA HIS A 306 -3.21 -7.30 8.46
C HIS A 306 -4.52 -7.12 7.70
N THR A 307 -5.53 -6.62 8.38
CA THR A 307 -6.88 -6.36 7.85
C THR A 307 -7.22 -4.88 7.92
N ARG A 308 -8.37 -4.48 7.36
CA ARG A 308 -8.89 -3.10 7.41
C ARG A 308 -8.71 -2.44 8.79
N ASP A 309 -8.31 -1.17 8.75
CA ASP A 309 -8.06 -0.27 9.89
C ASP A 309 -6.84 -0.62 10.76
N MET A 310 -6.12 -1.71 10.47
CA MET A 310 -4.83 -1.98 11.09
C MET A 310 -3.71 -1.10 10.50
N SER A 311 -2.60 -1.00 11.23
CA SER A 311 -1.36 -0.45 10.71
C SER A 311 -0.18 -1.34 11.10
N TYR A 312 0.87 -1.34 10.29
CA TYR A 312 2.11 -2.04 10.57
C TYR A 312 3.30 -1.30 9.99
N TYR A 313 4.51 -1.66 10.41
CA TYR A 313 5.73 -1.02 9.95
C TYR A 313 6.84 -2.02 9.67
N ILE A 314 7.75 -1.62 8.78
CA ILE A 314 8.95 -2.35 8.41
C ILE A 314 10.12 -1.39 8.62
N ARG A 315 11.13 -1.83 9.38
CA ARG A 315 12.33 -1.03 9.61
C ARG A 315 13.15 -0.90 8.32
N SER A 316 13.90 0.19 8.18
CA SER A 316 14.88 0.33 7.09
C SER A 316 15.83 -0.88 7.06
N ALA A 317 16.12 -1.38 5.85
CA ALA A 317 16.95 -2.56 5.58
C ALA A 317 16.47 -3.90 6.19
N ALA A 318 15.30 -3.96 6.84
CA ALA A 318 14.73 -5.23 7.26
C ALA A 318 14.16 -5.99 6.06
N PHE A 319 14.50 -7.28 5.93
CA PHE A 319 13.94 -8.12 4.88
C PHE A 319 12.54 -8.58 5.25
N HIS A 320 11.61 -8.38 4.33
CA HIS A 320 10.25 -8.84 4.48
C HIS A 320 9.66 -9.26 3.12
N SER A 321 8.52 -9.94 3.17
CA SER A 321 7.66 -10.15 2.01
C SER A 321 6.21 -9.92 2.42
N THR A 322 5.41 -9.40 1.48
CA THR A 322 3.97 -9.21 1.66
C THR A 322 3.23 -10.13 0.69
N GLU A 323 2.41 -11.01 1.23
CA GLU A 323 1.54 -11.92 0.49
C GLU A 323 0.09 -11.40 0.52
N VAL A 324 -0.52 -11.31 -0.66
CA VAL A 324 -1.95 -11.04 -0.84
C VAL A 324 -2.49 -12.14 -1.74
N ALA A 325 -3.64 -12.72 -1.39
CA ALA A 325 -4.25 -13.77 -2.20
C ALA A 325 -4.47 -13.27 -3.66
N PRO A 326 -4.21 -14.12 -4.66
CA PRO A 326 -4.24 -13.71 -6.07
C PRO A 326 -5.62 -13.23 -6.52
N ASP A 327 -6.67 -13.68 -5.84
CA ASP A 327 -8.06 -13.47 -6.16
C ASP A 327 -8.75 -12.45 -5.22
N THR A 328 -7.99 -11.73 -4.39
CA THR A 328 -8.50 -10.68 -3.51
C THR A 328 -7.93 -9.31 -3.87
N LEU A 329 -8.70 -8.28 -3.53
CA LEU A 329 -8.19 -6.91 -3.47
C LEU A 329 -7.57 -6.64 -2.09
N HIS A 330 -6.45 -5.94 -2.06
CA HIS A 330 -5.88 -5.38 -0.83
C HIS A 330 -5.35 -3.97 -1.11
N ALA A 331 -5.61 -3.02 -0.21
CA ALA A 331 -5.16 -1.66 -0.42
C ALA A 331 -4.70 -0.97 0.86
N THR A 332 -3.65 -0.15 0.74
CA THR A 332 -3.02 0.55 1.85
C THR A 332 -2.65 1.98 1.50
N LEU A 333 -2.71 2.87 2.49
CA LEU A 333 -1.89 4.08 2.49
C LEU A 333 -0.52 3.70 3.03
N PHE A 334 0.54 4.12 2.34
CA PHE A 334 1.90 3.67 2.60
C PHE A 334 2.85 4.86 2.65
N VAL A 335 3.75 4.89 3.64
CA VAL A 335 4.80 5.89 3.77
C VAL A 335 6.19 5.27 3.76
N PHE A 336 7.14 5.89 3.05
CA PHE A 336 8.57 5.76 3.28
C PHE A 336 9.06 7.02 4.02
N ASP A 337 9.71 6.87 5.16
CA ASP A 337 10.14 7.97 6.04
C ASP A 337 11.61 7.82 6.45
N SER A 338 12.49 8.60 5.84
CA SER A 338 13.94 8.52 6.09
C SER A 338 14.37 9.01 7.48
N HIS A 339 13.56 9.86 8.12
CA HIS A 339 13.87 10.38 9.45
C HIS A 339 13.78 9.29 10.54
N ARG A 340 13.06 8.20 10.29
CA ARG A 340 12.98 7.02 11.17
C ARG A 340 13.97 5.92 10.80
N GLY A 341 14.90 6.20 9.89
CA GLY A 341 15.93 5.29 9.43
C GLY A 341 16.08 5.34 7.91
N PHE A 342 17.32 5.41 7.43
CA PHE A 342 17.65 5.37 6.02
C PHE A 342 18.93 4.58 5.79
N VAL A 343 18.87 3.61 4.88
CA VAL A 343 20.01 2.82 4.38
C VAL A 343 20.05 2.99 2.87
N LYS A 344 21.19 3.45 2.36
CA LYS A 344 21.36 3.75 0.93
C LYS A 344 21.13 2.51 0.07
N ASP A 345 21.69 1.38 0.49
CA ASP A 345 21.61 0.13 -0.25
C ASP A 345 20.61 -0.80 0.44
N ALA A 346 19.38 -0.83 -0.08
CA ALA A 346 18.33 -1.75 0.35
C ALA A 346 18.20 -2.89 -0.66
N PRO A 347 18.81 -4.05 -0.42
CA PRO A 347 18.82 -5.14 -1.39
C PRO A 347 17.46 -5.83 -1.52
N VAL A 348 17.27 -6.47 -2.67
CA VAL A 348 16.25 -7.49 -2.94
C VAL A 348 16.92 -8.86 -2.91
N LEU A 349 16.24 -9.87 -2.40
CA LEU A 349 16.73 -11.25 -2.46
C LEU A 349 16.06 -11.93 -3.65
N GLY A 350 16.84 -12.70 -4.41
CA GLY A 350 16.36 -13.38 -5.60
C GLY A 350 17.07 -14.71 -5.84
N PRO A 351 16.82 -15.37 -6.99
CA PRO A 351 17.48 -16.61 -7.38
C PRO A 351 19.00 -16.45 -7.38
N LYS A 352 19.72 -17.51 -7.02
CA LYS A 352 21.19 -17.46 -6.91
C LYS A 352 21.93 -17.40 -8.26
N ASP A 353 21.25 -17.78 -9.33
CA ASP A 353 21.77 -18.02 -10.67
C ASP A 353 21.21 -17.06 -11.74
N THR A 354 20.27 -16.17 -11.37
CA THR A 354 19.76 -15.14 -12.29
C THR A 354 20.68 -13.91 -12.27
N GLU A 355 21.02 -13.38 -13.45
CA GLU A 355 21.89 -12.20 -13.54
C GLU A 355 21.13 -10.90 -13.22
N SER A 356 19.95 -10.74 -13.80
CA SER A 356 19.10 -9.57 -13.57
C SER A 356 17.64 -9.86 -13.87
N SER A 357 16.75 -9.01 -13.36
CA SER A 357 15.33 -9.04 -13.71
C SER A 357 14.79 -7.62 -13.83
N THR A 358 14.00 -7.36 -14.87
CA THR A 358 13.41 -6.04 -15.14
C THR A 358 11.90 -6.12 -15.10
N GLN A 359 11.27 -5.28 -14.27
CA GLN A 359 9.83 -5.09 -14.23
C GLN A 359 9.46 -3.79 -14.94
N LEU A 360 8.53 -3.87 -15.90
CA LEU A 360 7.86 -2.71 -16.49
C LEU A 360 6.74 -2.22 -15.56
N ARG A 361 6.58 -0.89 -15.47
CA ARG A 361 5.63 -0.25 -14.54
C ARG A 361 4.30 0.16 -15.18
N ASP A 362 3.91 -0.50 -16.26
CA ASP A 362 2.66 -0.23 -16.97
C ASP A 362 1.44 -0.58 -16.09
N PRO A 363 0.51 0.37 -15.83
CA PRO A 363 -0.73 0.07 -15.11
C PRO A 363 -1.77 -0.68 -15.97
N ALA A 364 -1.46 -1.04 -17.21
CA ALA A 364 -2.33 -1.79 -18.13
C ALA A 364 -3.70 -1.10 -18.36
N GLY A 365 -3.68 0.23 -18.48
CA GLY A 365 -4.89 1.04 -18.69
C GLY A 365 -5.73 1.29 -17.44
N VAL A 366 -5.38 0.71 -16.29
CA VAL A 366 -6.09 0.95 -15.03
C VAL A 366 -5.83 2.37 -14.53
N THR A 367 -6.90 3.13 -14.32
CA THR A 367 -6.82 4.54 -13.87
C THR A 367 -6.84 4.65 -12.34
N PRO A 368 -6.22 5.69 -11.75
CA PRO A 368 -6.33 5.97 -10.32
C PRO A 368 -7.77 6.11 -9.81
N ALA A 369 -8.63 6.77 -10.57
CA ALA A 369 -10.05 6.93 -10.22
C ALA A 369 -10.77 5.57 -10.17
N ALA A 370 -10.51 4.68 -11.13
CA ALA A 370 -11.09 3.33 -11.13
C ALA A 370 -10.67 2.55 -9.88
N VAL A 371 -9.37 2.51 -9.54
CA VAL A 371 -8.91 1.77 -8.35
C VAL A 371 -9.38 2.39 -7.04
N ALA A 372 -9.49 3.72 -6.96
CA ALA A 372 -10.02 4.37 -5.77
C ALA A 372 -11.51 4.05 -5.56
N ASN A 373 -12.30 3.97 -6.63
CA ASN A 373 -13.69 3.53 -6.55
C ASN A 373 -13.80 2.04 -6.19
N MET A 374 -12.97 1.16 -6.77
CA MET A 374 -12.93 -0.26 -6.39
C MET A 374 -12.61 -0.44 -4.90
N VAL A 375 -11.62 0.29 -4.38
CA VAL A 375 -11.26 0.27 -2.96
C VAL A 375 -12.39 0.74 -2.08
N GLU A 376 -13.09 1.82 -2.46
CA GLU A 376 -14.24 2.31 -1.70
C GLU A 376 -15.39 1.31 -1.66
N THR A 377 -15.73 0.71 -2.79
CA THR A 377 -16.77 -0.32 -2.85
C THR A 377 -16.39 -1.53 -2.00
N MET A 378 -15.12 -1.95 -2.02
CA MET A 378 -14.64 -3.06 -1.20
C MET A 378 -14.69 -2.72 0.30
N ARG A 379 -14.32 -1.48 0.69
CA ARG A 379 -14.47 -0.98 2.07
C ARG A 379 -15.91 -1.06 2.54
N GLN A 380 -16.86 -0.58 1.73
CA GLN A 380 -18.29 -0.62 2.05
C GLN A 380 -18.79 -2.07 2.20
N TRP A 381 -18.36 -2.97 1.32
CA TRP A 381 -18.68 -4.39 1.42
C TRP A 381 -18.15 -4.99 2.74
N GLU A 382 -16.90 -4.71 3.13
CA GLU A 382 -16.33 -5.22 4.38
C GLU A 382 -17.06 -4.70 5.62
N VAL A 383 -17.48 -3.43 5.60
CA VAL A 383 -18.29 -2.84 6.68
C VAL A 383 -19.65 -3.53 6.78
N LEU A 384 -20.32 -3.79 5.67
CA LEU A 384 -21.62 -4.48 5.65
C LEU A 384 -21.50 -5.94 6.10
N MET A 385 -20.43 -6.63 5.70
CA MET A 385 -20.14 -8.00 6.15
C MET A 385 -19.89 -8.05 7.66
N GLU A 386 -19.11 -7.11 8.20
CA GLU A 386 -18.87 -7.00 9.63
C GLU A 386 -20.16 -6.67 10.41
N GLN A 387 -20.98 -5.74 9.91
CA GLN A 387 -22.29 -5.43 10.50
C GLN A 387 -23.20 -6.67 10.54
N GLY A 388 -23.31 -7.39 9.42
CA GLY A 388 -24.09 -8.61 9.33
C GLY A 388 -23.62 -9.67 10.33
N GLN A 389 -22.31 -9.89 10.43
CA GLN A 389 -21.73 -10.81 11.41
C GLN A 389 -22.02 -10.39 12.86
N ARG A 390 -21.90 -9.10 13.19
CA ARG A 390 -22.20 -8.59 14.54
C ARG A 390 -23.69 -8.77 14.90
N HIS A 391 -24.60 -8.48 13.97
CA HIS A 391 -26.04 -8.71 14.16
C HIS A 391 -26.35 -10.21 14.34
N SER A 392 -25.74 -11.07 13.52
CA SER A 392 -25.86 -12.53 13.65
C SER A 392 -25.39 -13.04 15.01
N GLN A 393 -24.27 -12.53 15.52
CA GLN A 393 -23.76 -12.89 16.86
C GLN A 393 -24.70 -12.47 17.99
N ARG A 394 -25.53 -11.43 17.78
CA ARG A 394 -26.54 -10.95 18.73
C ARG A 394 -27.92 -11.56 18.52
N ALA A 395 -28.05 -12.51 17.59
CA ALA A 395 -29.33 -13.08 17.16
C ALA A 395 -30.33 -12.04 16.59
N GLU A 396 -29.83 -10.93 16.07
CA GLU A 396 -30.61 -9.89 15.39
C GLU A 396 -30.77 -10.25 13.90
N TRP A 397 -31.41 -11.39 13.61
CA TRP A 397 -31.37 -12.05 12.30
C TRP A 397 -31.87 -11.20 11.13
N GLU A 398 -32.93 -10.40 11.33
CA GLU A 398 -33.45 -9.49 10.29
C GLU A 398 -32.43 -8.40 9.92
N HIS A 399 -31.75 -7.82 10.92
CA HIS A 399 -30.71 -6.82 10.70
C HIS A 399 -29.48 -7.43 10.03
N ALA A 400 -29.12 -8.66 10.41
CA ALA A 400 -28.05 -9.42 9.76
C ALA A 400 -28.37 -9.67 8.29
N GLN A 401 -29.58 -10.17 7.99
CA GLN A 401 -30.05 -10.40 6.63
C GLN A 401 -30.05 -9.11 5.80
N GLN A 402 -30.50 -7.99 6.38
CA GLN A 402 -30.50 -6.70 5.69
C GLN A 402 -29.07 -6.24 5.34
N ALA A 403 -28.12 -6.38 6.27
CA ALA A 403 -26.72 -6.02 6.04
C ALA A 403 -26.08 -6.89 4.94
N PHE A 404 -26.28 -8.21 5.00
CA PHE A 404 -25.77 -9.12 3.97
C PHE A 404 -26.42 -8.90 2.60
N ASN A 405 -27.73 -8.63 2.53
CA ASN A 405 -28.39 -8.29 1.27
C ASN A 405 -27.83 -7.00 0.65
N LYS A 406 -27.49 -5.99 1.47
CA LYS A 406 -26.81 -4.78 0.97
C LYS A 406 -25.41 -5.11 0.43
N ALA A 407 -24.65 -5.99 1.11
CA ALA A 407 -23.35 -6.45 0.63
C ALA A 407 -23.45 -7.22 -0.70
N LEU A 408 -24.46 -8.10 -0.82
CA LEU A 408 -24.76 -8.83 -2.05
C LEU A 408 -25.08 -7.86 -3.20
N ASN A 409 -25.92 -6.86 -2.93
CA ASN A 409 -26.27 -5.86 -3.93
C ASN A 409 -25.05 -5.08 -4.43
N LEU A 410 -24.04 -4.79 -3.59
CA LEU A 410 -22.79 -4.18 -4.06
C LEU A 410 -22.07 -5.07 -5.08
N CYS A 411 -21.98 -6.38 -4.81
CA CYS A 411 -21.36 -7.34 -5.73
C CYS A 411 -22.07 -7.44 -7.09
N GLU A 412 -23.40 -7.21 -7.11
CA GLU A 412 -24.23 -7.38 -8.32
C GLU A 412 -24.44 -6.10 -9.11
N SER A 413 -24.49 -4.94 -8.43
CA SER A 413 -24.86 -3.66 -9.03
C SER A 413 -23.69 -2.76 -9.40
N VAL A 414 -22.52 -2.94 -8.77
CA VAL A 414 -21.35 -2.09 -9.04
C VAL A 414 -20.55 -2.67 -10.22
N PRO A 415 -20.40 -1.91 -11.32
CA PRO A 415 -19.53 -2.33 -12.43
C PRO A 415 -18.10 -2.56 -11.94
N ASP A 416 -17.44 -3.58 -12.50
CA ASP A 416 -16.06 -3.93 -12.19
C ASP A 416 -15.79 -4.19 -10.69
N PHE A 417 -16.79 -4.67 -9.94
CA PHE A 417 -16.59 -5.10 -8.55
C PHE A 417 -15.44 -6.12 -8.49
N PRO A 418 -14.40 -5.91 -7.65
CA PRO A 418 -13.21 -6.76 -7.63
C PRO A 418 -13.57 -8.22 -7.35
N ASN A 419 -13.39 -9.11 -8.33
CA ASN A 419 -13.74 -10.53 -8.23
C ASN A 419 -15.16 -10.78 -7.65
N ALA A 420 -16.17 -10.16 -8.28
CA ALA A 420 -17.57 -10.25 -7.85
C ALA A 420 -18.06 -11.67 -7.49
N ALA A 421 -17.66 -12.68 -8.27
CA ALA A 421 -18.08 -14.07 -8.05
C ALA A 421 -17.64 -14.60 -6.67
N ARG A 422 -16.39 -14.35 -6.27
CA ARG A 422 -15.86 -14.78 -4.96
C ARG A 422 -16.60 -14.10 -3.82
N TYR A 423 -16.71 -12.77 -3.85
CA TYR A 423 -17.31 -12.03 -2.75
C TYR A 423 -18.82 -12.24 -2.67
N LYS A 424 -19.50 -12.41 -3.82
CA LYS A 424 -20.90 -12.87 -3.85
C LYS A 424 -21.07 -14.21 -3.16
N GLN A 425 -20.23 -15.20 -3.47
CA GLN A 425 -20.32 -16.52 -2.82
C GLN A 425 -20.18 -16.40 -1.30
N GLN A 426 -19.21 -15.62 -0.82
CA GLN A 426 -19.04 -15.41 0.63
C GLN A 426 -20.28 -14.80 1.30
N VAL A 427 -20.96 -13.86 0.65
CA VAL A 427 -22.21 -13.28 1.17
C VAL A 427 -23.33 -14.31 1.17
N LEU A 428 -23.47 -15.09 0.10
CA LEU A 428 -24.49 -16.14 -0.02
C LEU A 428 -24.33 -17.21 1.08
N ASP A 429 -23.10 -17.64 1.36
CA ASP A 429 -22.81 -18.58 2.45
C ASP A 429 -23.29 -18.04 3.81
N GLN A 430 -23.14 -16.73 4.06
CA GLN A 430 -23.64 -16.10 5.29
C GLN A 430 -25.17 -15.98 5.30
N LEU A 431 -25.79 -15.65 4.16
CA LEU A 431 -27.25 -15.55 4.04
C LEU A 431 -27.94 -16.90 4.28
N GLU A 432 -27.37 -18.00 3.78
CA GLU A 432 -27.89 -19.36 4.03
C GLU A 432 -27.93 -19.67 5.54
N ILE A 433 -26.86 -19.31 6.26
CA ILE A 433 -26.80 -19.47 7.71
C ILE A 433 -27.92 -18.66 8.39
N VAL A 434 -28.09 -17.38 8.04
CA VAL A 434 -29.12 -16.52 8.64
C VAL A 434 -30.53 -17.01 8.31
N GLN A 435 -30.78 -17.44 7.08
CA GLN A 435 -32.08 -17.98 6.66
C GLN A 435 -32.48 -19.25 7.41
N SER A 436 -31.51 -20.08 7.82
CA SER A 436 -31.78 -21.25 8.66
C SER A 436 -32.22 -20.93 10.10
N LYS A 437 -32.14 -19.65 10.50
CA LYS A 437 -32.45 -19.16 11.85
C LYS A 437 -33.72 -18.31 11.92
N LEU A 438 -34.26 -17.90 10.77
CA LEU A 438 -35.57 -17.27 10.61
C LEU A 438 -36.63 -18.36 10.47
#